data_AF-Q9XAY2-F1
#
_entry.id   AF-Q9XAY2-F1
#
_cell.length_a   1.000
_cell.length_b   1.000
_cell.length_c   1.000
_cell.angle_alpha   90.00
_cell.angle_beta   90.00
_cell.angle_gamma   90.00
#
_symmetry.space_group_name_H-M   'P 1'
#
loop_
_entity.id
_entity.type
_entity.pdbx_description
1 polymer ?
#
loop_
_entity_poly.entity_id
_entity_poly.type
_entity_poly.pdbx_seq_one_letter_code
_entity_poly.pdbx_strand_id
1 'polypeptide(L)'
;SSSTTQVLVSGAKGGDQAKPLLIAGLVGGLYDFIVATFGWWNENFTSRVIGLGQELADKAKLVFKVNTGAAVLGLGYIVGLKYALYICFGSLAVWWLIVPGMSILFHDQVLNMWDPSITSTVGAMSPEEIFKSYARSIGIGGIAMAGILGIIKSWGIIKSAVGLASRELKGQGGNQESVKRTQRDISFKIIAIGSSVTILITFIFFWMGVMDNLLFAIVGILLVTLIAFLFTTVAANAIAIVGSNPVSGMTLMTLILASVVMVAVGLKGPGGMLAALIMGGVVCTALSMAGSFVTDLKIGYWLGTTPKKQETWKFLGTLVSAATVGGVMMLLNETYGFASGQLAAPQANAMAAVIDPLMNGVGAPWILYGIGALIAIILDRCHIPALAFALGMFIPLELNVPLVVGG
;
A
#
# COMPACT_ATOMS: atom_id res chain seq x y z
N SER A 1 -13.58 20.61 -15.98
CA SER A 1 -12.58 21.24 -15.10
C SER A 1 -12.47 20.37 -13.85
N SER A 2 -11.27 20.08 -13.35
CA SER A 2 -11.15 19.25 -12.14
C SER A 2 -11.57 20.07 -10.91
N SER A 3 -12.14 19.40 -9.91
CA SER A 3 -12.50 19.96 -8.61
C SER A 3 -11.34 20.74 -7.98
N THR A 4 -10.11 20.27 -8.15
CA THR A 4 -8.88 20.94 -7.68
C THR A 4 -8.64 22.29 -8.35
N THR A 5 -8.95 22.45 -9.65
CA THR A 5 -8.86 23.75 -10.33
C THR A 5 -9.86 24.75 -9.77
N GLN A 6 -11.09 24.30 -9.47
CA GLN A 6 -12.08 25.17 -8.83
C GLN A 6 -11.64 25.54 -7.40
N VAL A 7 -11.12 24.59 -6.63
CA VAL A 7 -10.60 24.84 -5.26
C VAL A 7 -9.45 25.85 -5.27
N LEU A 8 -8.50 25.76 -6.20
CA LEU A 8 -7.38 26.71 -6.31
C LEU A 8 -7.84 28.10 -6.78
N VAL A 9 -8.82 28.18 -7.68
CA VAL A 9 -9.40 29.45 -8.14
C VAL A 9 -10.26 30.10 -7.06
N SER A 10 -10.96 29.31 -6.22
CA SER A 10 -11.63 29.81 -5.02
C SER A 10 -10.66 30.15 -3.89
N GLY A 11 -9.53 29.46 -3.78
CA GLY A 11 -8.46 29.75 -2.82
C GLY A 11 -7.74 31.07 -3.11
N ALA A 12 -7.53 31.38 -4.39
CA ALA A 12 -7.01 32.68 -4.84
C ALA A 12 -7.99 33.85 -4.58
N LYS A 13 -9.29 33.56 -4.35
CA LYS A 13 -10.29 34.55 -3.92
C LYS A 13 -10.33 34.78 -2.40
N GLY A 14 -9.43 34.16 -1.63
CA GLY A 14 -9.39 34.31 -0.18
C GLY A 14 -10.54 33.56 0.48
N GLY A 15 -10.30 32.30 0.82
CA GLY A 15 -11.26 31.44 1.49
C GLY A 15 -10.58 30.66 2.59
N ASP A 16 -11.19 30.67 3.77
CA ASP A 16 -10.74 30.19 5.08
C ASP A 16 -10.54 28.67 5.15
N GLN A 17 -9.92 28.01 4.15
CA GLN A 17 -9.78 26.54 4.10
C GLN A 17 -8.68 25.99 5.01
N ALA A 18 -7.70 26.81 5.40
CA ALA A 18 -6.66 26.40 6.34
C ALA A 18 -7.20 26.24 7.77
N LYS A 19 -8.19 27.05 8.18
CA LYS A 19 -8.77 26.98 9.53
C LYS A 19 -9.51 25.67 9.80
N PRO A 20 -10.42 25.17 8.94
CA PRO A 20 -11.06 23.87 9.12
C PRO A 20 -10.05 22.72 9.23
N LEU A 21 -8.95 22.76 8.47
CA LEU A 21 -7.90 21.75 8.51
C LEU A 21 -7.12 21.77 9.83
N LEU A 22 -6.77 22.97 10.33
CA LEU A 22 -6.16 23.16 11.64
C LEU A 22 -7.09 22.78 12.79
N ILE A 23 -8.37 23.14 12.69
CA ILE A 23 -9.40 22.79 13.70
C ILE A 23 -9.62 21.28 13.70
N ALA A 24 -9.73 20.63 12.55
CA ALA A 24 -9.86 19.18 12.45
C ALA A 24 -8.64 18.45 13.03
N GLY A 25 -7.42 18.95 12.75
CA GLY A 25 -6.19 18.42 13.33
C GLY A 25 -6.13 18.59 14.85
N LEU A 26 -6.53 19.76 15.37
CA LEU A 26 -6.61 20.02 16.81
C LEU A 26 -7.66 19.16 17.50
N VAL A 27 -8.85 19.03 16.91
CA VAL A 27 -9.95 18.21 17.47
C VAL A 27 -9.57 16.73 17.46
N GLY A 28 -9.00 16.23 16.37
CA GLY A 28 -8.49 14.85 16.30
C GLY A 28 -7.37 14.60 17.30
N GLY A 29 -6.40 15.52 17.39
CA GLY A 29 -5.30 15.42 18.36
C GLY A 29 -5.77 15.50 19.81
N LEU A 30 -6.76 16.36 20.13
CA LEU A 30 -7.37 16.44 21.46
C LEU A 30 -8.17 15.18 21.80
N TYR A 31 -8.91 14.64 20.84
CA TYR A 31 -9.61 13.37 21.01
C TYR A 31 -8.63 12.24 21.34
N ASP A 32 -7.58 12.06 20.53
CA ASP A 32 -6.58 11.01 20.77
C ASP A 32 -5.83 11.24 22.08
N PHE A 33 -5.49 12.49 22.41
CA PHE A 33 -4.87 12.84 23.69
C PHE A 33 -5.76 12.48 24.88
N ILE A 34 -7.06 12.77 24.82
CA ILE A 34 -8.00 12.48 25.90
C ILE A 34 -8.19 10.97 26.06
N VAL A 35 -8.37 10.25 24.95
CA VAL A 35 -8.57 8.79 24.97
C VAL A 35 -7.32 8.07 25.48
N ALA A 36 -6.13 8.42 24.97
CA ALA A 36 -4.87 7.78 25.36
C ALA A 36 -4.42 8.14 26.79
N THR A 37 -4.64 9.38 27.25
CA THR A 37 -4.16 9.84 28.57
C THR A 37 -5.12 9.46 29.70
N PHE A 38 -6.44 9.55 29.49
CA PHE A 38 -7.42 9.33 30.54
C PHE A 38 -8.11 7.97 30.48
N GLY A 39 -7.89 7.17 29.41
CA GLY A 39 -8.44 5.82 29.28
C GLY A 39 -9.97 5.77 29.36
N TRP A 40 -10.66 6.85 28.95
CA TRP A 40 -12.10 7.02 29.15
C TRP A 40 -12.98 5.91 28.54
N TRP A 41 -12.47 5.18 27.55
CA TRP A 41 -13.06 3.93 27.07
C TRP A 41 -11.97 2.97 26.55
N ASN A 42 -12.29 1.67 26.52
CA ASN A 42 -11.39 0.65 25.98
C ASN A 42 -11.35 0.76 24.44
N GLU A 43 -10.15 0.96 23.87
CA GLU A 43 -9.96 1.18 22.43
C GLU A 43 -10.42 0.00 21.56
N ASN A 44 -10.60 -1.19 22.13
CA ASN A 44 -11.07 -2.39 21.44
C ASN A 44 -12.39 -2.89 22.05
N PHE A 45 -13.52 -2.45 21.51
CA PHE A 45 -14.82 -2.99 21.89
C PHE A 45 -15.00 -4.41 21.31
N THR A 46 -15.29 -5.41 22.14
CA THR A 46 -15.45 -6.81 21.73
C THR A 46 -16.85 -7.31 22.08
N SER A 47 -17.52 -8.08 21.20
CA SER A 47 -18.85 -8.65 21.45
C SER A 47 -18.90 -9.64 22.62
N ARG A 48 -17.73 -10.12 23.09
CA ARG A 48 -17.56 -10.93 24.31
C ARG A 48 -17.95 -10.19 25.60
N VAL A 49 -18.24 -8.88 25.53
CA VAL A 49 -18.76 -8.10 26.67
C VAL A 49 -20.22 -8.46 26.99
N ILE A 50 -20.94 -9.13 26.08
CA ILE A 50 -22.33 -9.59 26.26
C ILE A 50 -22.35 -11.12 26.32
N GLY A 51 -23.02 -11.73 27.30
CA GLY A 51 -23.03 -13.19 27.50
C GLY A 51 -23.49 -14.01 26.27
N LEU A 52 -24.41 -13.47 25.47
CA LEU A 52 -24.80 -14.03 24.16
C LEU A 52 -23.68 -14.00 23.12
N GLY A 53 -22.84 -12.95 23.13
CA GLY A 53 -21.68 -12.82 22.25
C GLY A 53 -20.50 -13.72 22.66
N GLN A 54 -20.48 -14.18 23.91
CA GLN A 54 -19.52 -15.17 24.40
C GLN A 54 -19.92 -16.59 23.95
N GLU A 55 -21.20 -16.95 24.06
CA GLU A 55 -21.69 -18.22 23.49
C GLU A 55 -21.62 -18.29 21.96
N LEU A 56 -21.86 -17.18 21.25
CA LEU A 56 -21.68 -17.10 19.79
C LEU A 56 -20.20 -17.16 19.37
N ALA A 57 -19.30 -16.59 20.17
CA ALA A 57 -17.86 -16.69 19.95
C ALA A 57 -17.36 -18.13 20.21
N ASP A 58 -17.86 -18.80 21.24
CA ASP A 58 -17.39 -20.12 21.67
C ASP A 58 -18.07 -21.28 20.91
N LYS A 59 -19.36 -21.17 20.57
CA LYS A 59 -20.12 -22.23 19.86
C LYS A 59 -20.20 -22.05 18.34
N ALA A 60 -20.32 -20.81 17.87
CA ALA A 60 -20.51 -20.50 16.44
C ALA A 60 -19.29 -19.82 15.80
N LYS A 61 -18.26 -19.52 16.59
CA LYS A 61 -17.01 -18.87 16.15
C LYS A 61 -17.18 -17.49 15.52
N LEU A 62 -18.26 -16.79 15.87
CA LEU A 62 -18.55 -15.43 15.39
C LEU A 62 -18.09 -14.41 16.43
N VAL A 63 -17.09 -13.60 16.07
CA VAL A 63 -16.54 -12.55 16.94
C VAL A 63 -16.71 -11.20 16.25
N PHE A 64 -17.32 -10.25 16.93
CA PHE A 64 -17.40 -8.86 16.47
C PHE A 64 -16.51 -8.01 17.38
N LYS A 65 -15.60 -7.27 16.76
CA LYS A 65 -14.65 -6.40 17.46
C LYS A 65 -14.54 -5.10 16.70
N VAL A 66 -14.39 -4.00 17.42
CA VAL A 66 -14.37 -2.64 16.86
C VAL A 66 -13.26 -1.88 17.56
N ASN A 67 -12.24 -1.48 16.80
CA ASN A 67 -11.22 -0.55 17.25
C ASN A 67 -11.72 0.90 17.09
N THR A 68 -11.84 1.66 18.18
CA THR A 68 -12.40 3.03 18.17
C THR A 68 -11.34 4.14 18.05
N GLY A 69 -10.11 3.80 17.63
CA GLY A 69 -9.06 4.79 17.43
C GLY A 69 -9.39 5.78 16.32
N ALA A 70 -9.16 7.09 16.55
CA ALA A 70 -9.45 8.11 15.54
C ALA A 70 -8.63 7.91 14.26
N ALA A 71 -7.44 7.33 14.37
CA ALA A 71 -6.61 6.99 13.22
C ALA A 71 -7.29 6.02 12.24
N VAL A 72 -8.03 5.02 12.73
CA VAL A 72 -8.72 4.02 11.89
C VAL A 72 -9.98 4.63 11.26
N LEU A 73 -10.70 5.47 12.01
CA LEU A 73 -11.84 6.24 11.49
C LEU A 73 -11.38 7.23 10.40
N GLY A 74 -10.29 7.96 10.64
CA GLY A 74 -9.69 8.88 9.67
C GLY A 74 -9.19 8.16 8.41
N LEU A 75 -8.63 6.96 8.56
CA LEU A 75 -8.27 6.10 7.43
C LEU A 75 -9.52 5.71 6.61
N GLY A 76 -10.64 5.41 7.28
CA GLY A 76 -11.94 5.17 6.65
C GLY A 76 -12.38 6.35 5.79
N TYR A 77 -12.33 7.57 6.34
CA TYR A 77 -12.69 8.81 5.63
C TYR A 77 -11.83 9.04 4.38
N ILE A 78 -10.52 8.78 4.47
CA ILE A 78 -9.58 8.98 3.35
C ILE A 78 -9.81 7.94 2.25
N VAL A 79 -10.06 6.68 2.63
CA VAL A 79 -10.28 5.57 1.69
C VAL A 79 -11.67 5.65 1.03
N GLY A 80 -12.64 6.21 1.76
CA GLY A 80 -14.02 6.45 1.34
C GLY A 80 -14.91 5.21 1.46
N LEU A 81 -16.21 5.44 1.71
CA LEU A 81 -17.22 4.41 1.98
C LEU A 81 -17.19 3.23 1.01
N LYS A 82 -17.10 3.48 -0.31
CA LYS A 82 -17.13 2.39 -1.32
C LYS A 82 -15.97 1.40 -1.13
N TYR A 83 -14.76 1.89 -0.90
CA TYR A 83 -13.60 1.03 -0.69
C TYR A 83 -13.59 0.41 0.71
N ALA A 84 -14.02 1.16 1.73
CA ALA A 84 -14.21 0.65 3.08
C ALA A 84 -15.21 -0.52 3.10
N LEU A 85 -16.30 -0.45 2.33
CA LEU A 85 -17.27 -1.54 2.18
C LEU A 85 -16.65 -2.79 1.54
N TYR A 86 -15.84 -2.66 0.48
CA TYR A 86 -15.16 -3.83 -0.11
C TYR A 86 -14.21 -4.52 0.88
N ILE A 87 -13.48 -3.75 1.69
CA ILE A 87 -12.61 -4.27 2.75
C ILE A 87 -13.45 -4.97 3.84
N CYS A 88 -14.55 -4.35 4.26
CA CYS A 88 -15.47 -4.93 5.24
C CYS A 88 -16.09 -6.24 4.72
N PHE A 89 -16.58 -6.28 3.49
CA PHE A 89 -17.12 -7.51 2.88
C PHE A 89 -16.08 -8.63 2.78
N GLY A 90 -14.82 -8.31 2.48
CA GLY A 90 -13.73 -9.28 2.53
C GLY A 90 -13.53 -9.89 3.92
N SER A 91 -13.65 -9.06 4.95
CA SER A 91 -13.58 -9.50 6.35
C SER A 91 -14.76 -10.38 6.73
N LEU A 92 -15.97 -9.96 6.37
CA LEU A 92 -17.20 -10.72 6.63
C LEU A 92 -17.17 -12.07 5.92
N ALA A 93 -16.66 -12.13 4.68
CA ALA A 93 -16.48 -13.39 3.98
C ALA A 93 -15.53 -14.34 4.73
N VAL A 94 -14.44 -13.83 5.30
CA VAL A 94 -13.57 -14.67 6.10
C VAL A 94 -14.22 -15.12 7.40
N TRP A 95 -14.73 -14.18 8.19
CA TRP A 95 -15.19 -14.45 9.55
C TRP A 95 -16.53 -15.18 9.60
N TRP A 96 -17.39 -15.00 8.60
CA TRP A 96 -18.76 -15.57 8.61
C TRP A 96 -18.95 -16.70 7.60
N LEU A 97 -18.08 -16.83 6.59
CA LEU A 97 -18.16 -17.92 5.61
C LEU A 97 -16.98 -18.88 5.73
N ILE A 98 -15.73 -18.40 5.65
CA ILE A 98 -14.55 -19.26 5.56
C ILE A 98 -14.22 -19.89 6.91
N VAL A 99 -14.15 -19.12 7.99
CA VAL A 99 -13.81 -19.65 9.34
C VAL A 99 -14.87 -20.64 9.83
N PRO A 100 -16.19 -20.31 9.83
CA PRO A 100 -17.22 -21.28 10.21
C PRO A 100 -17.31 -22.44 9.23
N GLY A 101 -17.18 -22.17 7.92
CA GLY A 101 -17.19 -23.21 6.89
C GLY A 101 -16.08 -24.24 7.07
N MET A 102 -14.85 -23.81 7.40
CA MET A 102 -13.76 -24.74 7.71
C MET A 102 -14.02 -25.53 8.99
N SER A 103 -14.60 -24.91 10.02
CA SER A 103 -14.94 -25.58 11.27
C SER A 103 -16.05 -26.63 11.12
N ILE A 104 -16.92 -26.49 10.12
CA ILE A 104 -18.00 -27.45 9.82
C ILE A 104 -17.51 -28.55 8.87
N LEU A 105 -16.80 -28.19 7.81
CA LEU A 105 -16.38 -29.13 6.76
C LEU A 105 -15.18 -30.00 7.18
N PHE A 106 -14.30 -29.49 8.05
CA PHE A 106 -13.06 -30.14 8.45
C PHE A 106 -12.98 -30.37 9.97
N HIS A 107 -14.14 -30.48 10.63
CA HIS A 107 -14.28 -30.51 12.09
C HIS A 107 -13.30 -31.48 12.80
N ASP A 108 -13.22 -32.72 12.30
CA ASP A 108 -12.43 -33.81 12.91
C ASP A 108 -11.04 -33.97 12.28
N GLN A 109 -10.66 -33.12 11.34
CA GLN A 109 -9.39 -33.24 10.62
C GLN A 109 -8.32 -32.31 11.21
N VAL A 110 -7.11 -32.85 11.35
CA VAL A 110 -5.92 -32.05 11.62
C VAL A 110 -5.32 -31.66 10.27
N LEU A 111 -5.61 -30.43 9.84
CA LEU A 111 -5.05 -29.87 8.61
C LEU A 111 -3.70 -29.22 8.91
N ASN A 112 -2.64 -30.04 8.94
CA ASN A 112 -1.27 -29.63 9.27
C ASN A 112 -0.31 -29.65 8.06
N MET A 113 -0.82 -29.78 6.83
CA MET A 113 -0.01 -29.96 5.62
C MET A 113 1.02 -28.84 5.36
N TRP A 114 0.85 -27.67 5.96
CA TRP A 114 1.72 -26.50 5.81
C TRP A 114 2.33 -26.01 7.14
N ASP A 115 1.82 -26.49 8.27
CA ASP A 115 2.34 -26.16 9.59
C ASP A 115 2.30 -27.40 10.48
N PRO A 116 3.46 -28.07 10.68
CA PRO A 116 3.57 -29.25 11.53
C PRO A 116 3.26 -28.98 13.01
N SER A 117 3.23 -27.72 13.45
CA SER A 117 2.89 -27.35 14.83
C SER A 117 1.39 -27.44 15.14
N ILE A 118 0.55 -27.50 14.10
CA ILE A 118 -0.90 -27.71 14.23
C ILE A 118 -1.16 -29.17 14.60
N THR A 119 -1.45 -29.41 15.87
CA THR A 119 -1.74 -30.75 16.43
C THR A 119 -3.20 -30.93 16.84
N SER A 120 -3.97 -29.84 16.88
CA SER A 120 -5.40 -29.83 17.20
C SER A 120 -6.26 -29.93 15.94
N THR A 121 -7.47 -30.48 16.08
CA THR A 121 -8.46 -30.51 14.99
C THR A 121 -9.03 -29.12 14.74
N VAL A 122 -9.47 -28.83 13.51
CA VAL A 122 -10.07 -27.52 13.15
C VAL A 122 -11.31 -27.22 13.99
N GLY A 123 -12.06 -28.25 14.40
CA GLY A 123 -13.19 -28.12 15.32
C GLY A 123 -12.78 -27.59 16.70
N ALA A 124 -11.65 -28.06 17.24
CA ALA A 124 -11.16 -27.72 18.58
C ALA A 124 -10.38 -26.38 18.64
N MET A 125 -9.94 -25.83 17.51
CA MET A 125 -9.27 -24.53 17.46
C MET A 125 -10.23 -23.35 17.68
N SER A 126 -9.75 -22.31 18.33
CA SER A 126 -10.47 -21.04 18.44
C SER A 126 -10.66 -20.36 17.06
N PRO A 127 -11.69 -19.50 16.90
CA PRO A 127 -11.91 -18.74 15.68
C PRO A 127 -10.68 -17.94 15.24
N GLU A 128 -9.99 -17.35 16.21
CA GLU A 128 -8.79 -16.55 16.01
C GLU A 128 -7.60 -17.39 15.53
N GLU A 129 -7.46 -18.62 16.01
CA GLU A 129 -6.44 -19.57 15.54
C GLU A 129 -6.74 -20.04 14.11
N ILE A 130 -8.01 -20.35 13.80
CA ILE A 130 -8.42 -20.70 12.43
C ILE A 130 -8.14 -19.53 11.48
N PHE A 131 -8.46 -18.30 11.91
CA PHE A 131 -8.17 -17.11 11.13
C PHE A 131 -6.67 -16.95 10.86
N LYS A 132 -5.84 -17.04 11.91
CA LYS A 132 -4.38 -16.85 11.81
C LYS A 132 -3.70 -17.93 10.96
N SER A 133 -4.06 -19.19 11.16
CA SER A 133 -3.39 -20.34 10.55
C SER A 133 -3.87 -20.67 9.14
N TYR A 134 -5.13 -20.32 8.81
CA TYR A 134 -5.76 -20.69 7.54
C TYR A 134 -6.23 -19.47 6.75
N ALA A 135 -7.14 -18.67 7.32
CA ALA A 135 -7.83 -17.64 6.55
C ALA A 135 -6.91 -16.49 6.12
N ARG A 136 -5.93 -16.14 6.97
CA ARG A 136 -4.89 -15.16 6.65
C ARG A 136 -4.11 -15.57 5.42
N SER A 137 -3.77 -16.85 5.31
CA SER A 137 -3.09 -17.43 4.14
C SER A 137 -3.95 -17.32 2.87
N ILE A 138 -5.25 -17.59 2.96
CA ILE A 138 -6.18 -17.36 1.84
C ILE A 138 -6.19 -15.87 1.43
N GLY A 139 -6.22 -14.96 2.40
CA GLY A 139 -6.10 -13.52 2.16
C GLY A 139 -4.81 -13.14 1.42
N ILE A 140 -3.66 -13.68 1.85
CA ILE A 140 -2.35 -13.45 1.19
C ILE A 140 -2.38 -13.90 -0.28
N GLY A 141 -2.92 -15.09 -0.56
CA GLY A 141 -3.09 -15.59 -1.93
C GLY A 141 -3.97 -14.68 -2.79
N GLY A 142 -5.06 -14.16 -2.21
CA GLY A 142 -5.94 -13.20 -2.87
C GLY A 142 -5.23 -11.88 -3.19
N ILE A 143 -4.44 -11.35 -2.26
CA ILE A 143 -3.67 -10.11 -2.45
C ILE A 143 -2.61 -10.29 -3.53
N ALA A 144 -1.85 -11.40 -3.47
CA ALA A 144 -0.84 -11.74 -4.47
C ALA A 144 -1.46 -11.83 -5.87
N MET A 145 -2.58 -12.56 -6.02
CA MET A 145 -3.27 -12.69 -7.30
C MET A 145 -3.88 -11.38 -7.77
N ALA A 146 -4.46 -10.57 -6.88
CA ALA A 146 -4.98 -9.25 -7.22
C ALA A 146 -3.87 -8.32 -7.76
N GLY A 147 -2.65 -8.43 -7.22
CA GLY A 147 -1.48 -7.78 -7.80
C GLY A 147 -1.18 -8.25 -9.21
N ILE A 148 -1.10 -9.57 -9.43
CA ILE A 148 -0.88 -10.17 -10.76
C ILE A 148 -1.94 -9.73 -11.76
N LEU A 149 -3.22 -9.72 -11.38
CA LEU A 149 -4.32 -9.21 -12.21
C LEU A 149 -4.13 -7.72 -12.54
N GLY A 150 -3.67 -6.93 -11.58
CA GLY A 150 -3.26 -5.55 -11.78
C GLY A 150 -2.17 -5.41 -12.86
N ILE A 151 -1.19 -6.32 -12.89
CA ILE A 151 -0.16 -6.39 -13.95
C ILE A 151 -0.80 -6.63 -15.31
N ILE A 152 -1.62 -7.68 -15.41
CA ILE A 152 -2.24 -8.13 -16.66
C ILE A 152 -3.08 -6.99 -17.25
N LYS A 153 -3.89 -6.32 -16.43
CA LYS A 153 -4.72 -5.19 -16.85
C LYS A 153 -3.89 -3.98 -17.27
N SER A 154 -2.75 -3.76 -16.62
CA SER A 154 -1.86 -2.65 -16.93
C SER A 154 -0.92 -2.93 -18.11
N TRP A 155 -0.90 -4.15 -18.65
CA TRP A 155 0.04 -4.59 -19.69
C TRP A 155 0.02 -3.70 -20.94
N GLY A 156 -1.16 -3.25 -21.36
CA GLY A 156 -1.29 -2.32 -22.50
C GLY A 156 -0.59 -0.97 -22.24
N ILE A 157 -0.69 -0.45 -21.02
CA ILE A 157 -0.05 0.80 -20.63
C ILE A 157 1.46 0.60 -20.50
N ILE A 158 1.90 -0.53 -19.93
CA ILE A 158 3.30 -0.91 -19.80
C ILE A 158 3.97 -1.03 -21.17
N LYS A 159 3.34 -1.73 -22.12
CA LYS A 159 3.88 -1.88 -23.48
C LYS A 159 4.03 -0.53 -24.18
N SER A 160 3.04 0.36 -24.03
CA SER A 160 3.11 1.72 -24.56
C SER A 160 4.24 2.54 -23.93
N ALA A 161 4.41 2.45 -22.61
CA ALA A 161 5.45 3.15 -21.88
C ALA A 161 6.87 2.69 -22.27
N VAL A 162 7.11 1.37 -22.36
CA VAL A 162 8.39 0.82 -22.86
C VAL A 162 8.65 1.27 -24.30
N GLY A 163 7.60 1.31 -25.13
CA GLY A 163 7.68 1.83 -26.49
C GLY A 163 8.06 3.30 -26.57
N LEU A 164 7.52 4.15 -25.69
CA LEU A 164 7.87 5.57 -25.60
C LEU A 164 9.29 5.77 -25.09
N ALA A 165 9.66 5.09 -23.99
CA ALA A 165 10.99 5.14 -23.42
C ALA A 165 12.08 4.71 -24.43
N SER A 166 11.85 3.62 -25.17
CA SER A 166 12.79 3.16 -26.19
C SER A 166 12.93 4.13 -27.38
N ARG A 167 11.89 4.91 -27.69
CA ARG A 167 11.94 5.96 -28.71
C ARG A 167 12.68 7.20 -28.21
N GLU A 168 12.43 7.62 -26.97
CA GLU A 168 13.17 8.74 -26.35
C GLU A 168 14.67 8.43 -26.22
N LEU A 169 15.03 7.19 -25.85
CA LEU A 169 16.42 6.74 -25.80
C LEU A 169 17.09 6.64 -27.17
N LYS A 170 16.32 6.45 -28.25
CA LYS A 170 16.82 6.42 -29.65
C LYS A 170 16.87 7.80 -30.31
N GLY A 171 16.37 8.83 -29.64
CA GLY A 171 16.65 10.24 -29.93
C GLY A 171 15.62 10.97 -30.78
N GLN A 172 15.28 12.19 -30.33
CA GLN A 172 15.16 13.37 -31.18
C GLN A 172 15.49 14.62 -30.34
N GLY A 173 16.70 15.14 -30.52
CA GLY A 173 17.07 16.47 -30.05
C GLY A 173 16.36 17.52 -30.91
N GLY A 174 15.18 17.94 -30.49
CA GLY A 174 14.45 19.05 -31.10
C GLY A 174 15.10 20.38 -30.73
N ASN A 175 15.53 21.14 -31.74
CA ASN A 175 16.10 22.47 -31.62
C ASN A 175 15.16 23.41 -30.83
N GLN A 176 15.65 23.98 -29.72
CA GLN A 176 14.90 24.95 -28.92
C GLN A 176 15.01 26.36 -29.52
N GLU A 177 14.20 26.67 -30.53
CA GLU A 177 13.91 28.06 -30.87
C GLU A 177 12.66 28.57 -30.14
N SER A 178 12.85 29.61 -29.31
CA SER A 178 11.82 30.46 -28.68
C SER A 178 10.69 29.74 -27.92
N VAL A 179 11.05 28.86 -26.98
CA VAL A 179 10.09 28.19 -26.08
C VAL A 179 9.28 29.23 -25.30
N LYS A 180 7.95 29.24 -25.50
CA LYS A 180 6.98 30.09 -24.79
C LYS A 180 7.15 29.92 -23.28
N ARG A 181 6.89 30.98 -22.50
CA ARG A 181 7.01 30.97 -21.01
C ARG A 181 6.31 29.77 -20.35
N THR A 182 5.21 29.29 -20.94
CA THR A 182 4.38 28.17 -20.45
C THR A 182 4.94 26.78 -20.78
N GLN A 183 6.05 26.69 -21.51
CA GLN A 183 6.71 25.43 -21.91
C GLN A 183 8.18 25.39 -21.46
N ARG A 184 8.62 26.33 -20.61
CA ARG A 184 9.97 26.35 -20.05
C ARG A 184 10.03 25.48 -18.80
N ASP A 185 10.69 24.33 -18.93
CA ASP A 185 11.03 23.43 -17.82
C ASP A 185 12.39 23.78 -17.21
N ILE A 186 12.76 23.13 -16.11
CA ILE A 186 14.13 23.15 -15.58
C ILE A 186 15.08 22.59 -16.65
N SER A 187 16.33 23.08 -16.65
CA SER A 187 17.29 22.60 -17.65
C SER A 187 17.54 21.11 -17.47
N PHE A 188 17.57 20.37 -18.58
CA PHE A 188 17.83 18.94 -18.59
C PHE A 188 19.15 18.57 -17.86
N LYS A 189 20.15 19.46 -17.87
CA LYS A 189 21.40 19.28 -17.12
C LYS A 189 21.17 19.17 -15.61
N ILE A 190 20.32 20.02 -15.03
CA ILE A 190 20.01 19.98 -13.59
C ILE A 190 19.26 18.69 -13.25
N ILE A 191 18.31 18.28 -14.11
CA ILE A 191 17.55 17.04 -13.93
C ILE A 191 18.47 15.83 -13.99
N ALA A 192 19.36 15.76 -14.99
CA ALA A 192 20.30 14.65 -15.17
C ALA A 192 21.30 14.53 -14.01
N ILE A 193 21.80 15.67 -13.51
CA ILE A 193 22.69 15.68 -12.33
C ILE A 193 21.91 15.24 -11.10
N GLY A 194 20.71 15.79 -10.87
CA GLY A 194 19.87 15.45 -9.71
C GLY A 194 19.47 13.98 -9.68
N SER A 195 19.07 13.41 -10.82
CA SER A 195 18.74 11.98 -10.92
C SER A 195 19.96 11.11 -10.66
N SER A 196 21.13 11.46 -11.21
CA SER A 196 22.38 10.72 -11.00
C SER A 196 22.81 10.73 -9.55
N VAL A 197 22.72 11.89 -8.88
CA VAL A 197 23.00 12.02 -7.44
C VAL A 197 22.02 11.20 -6.61
N THR A 198 20.73 11.21 -6.94
CA THR A 198 19.71 10.43 -6.21
C THR A 198 19.94 8.92 -6.34
N ILE A 199 20.28 8.45 -7.55
CA ILE A 199 20.65 7.05 -7.81
C ILE A 199 21.89 6.67 -6.99
N LEU A 200 22.91 7.53 -6.97
CA LEU A 200 24.14 7.30 -6.21
C LEU A 200 23.87 7.21 -4.70
N ILE A 201 23.07 8.12 -4.14
CA ILE A 201 22.70 8.11 -2.72
C ILE A 201 21.92 6.83 -2.38
N THR A 202 20.97 6.44 -3.23
CA THR A 202 20.17 5.23 -3.03
C THR A 202 21.05 3.97 -3.13
N PHE A 203 22.02 3.95 -4.03
CA PHE A 203 23.01 2.89 -4.13
C PHE A 203 23.86 2.77 -2.85
N ILE A 204 24.37 3.88 -2.33
CA ILE A 204 25.15 3.89 -1.09
C ILE A 204 24.29 3.39 0.08
N PHE A 205 23.04 3.83 0.16
CA PHE A 205 22.09 3.37 1.18
C PHE A 205 21.82 1.85 1.07
N PHE A 206 21.63 1.33 -0.13
CA PHE A 206 21.46 -0.11 -0.35
C PHE A 206 22.69 -0.93 0.00
N TRP A 207 23.88 -0.41 -0.33
CA TRP A 207 25.14 -1.10 -0.09
C TRP A 207 25.51 -1.12 1.40
N MET A 208 25.48 0.04 2.07
CA MET A 208 25.98 0.19 3.44
C MET A 208 24.89 0.13 4.51
N GLY A 209 23.62 0.29 4.14
CA GLY A 209 22.51 0.42 5.10
C GLY A 209 21.51 -0.73 5.07
N VAL A 210 21.50 -1.58 4.04
CA VAL A 210 20.47 -2.61 3.86
C VAL A 210 21.05 -4.00 3.56
N MET A 211 21.93 -4.11 2.56
CA MET A 211 22.32 -5.42 2.00
C MET A 211 23.75 -5.84 2.34
N ASP A 212 24.62 -4.94 2.81
CA ASP A 212 26.03 -5.17 3.17
C ASP A 212 26.85 -5.97 2.14
N ASN A 213 26.39 -5.98 0.89
CA ASN A 213 26.93 -6.78 -0.20
C ASN A 213 26.83 -5.99 -1.51
N LEU A 214 27.98 -5.81 -2.16
CA LEU A 214 28.09 -4.99 -3.37
C LEU A 214 27.26 -5.56 -4.53
N LEU A 215 27.23 -6.88 -4.70
CA LEU A 215 26.49 -7.53 -5.77
C LEU A 215 24.98 -7.26 -5.60
N PHE A 216 24.46 -7.48 -4.40
CA PHE A 216 23.05 -7.23 -4.09
C PHE A 216 22.69 -5.75 -4.24
N ALA A 217 23.57 -4.83 -3.85
CA ALA A 217 23.39 -3.40 -4.04
C ALA A 217 23.33 -2.99 -5.51
N ILE A 218 24.22 -3.53 -6.36
CA ILE A 218 24.23 -3.26 -7.80
C ILE A 218 22.95 -3.79 -8.45
N VAL A 219 22.56 -5.03 -8.15
CA VAL A 219 21.32 -5.61 -8.69
C VAL A 219 20.11 -4.81 -8.21
N GLY A 220 20.05 -4.48 -6.92
CA GLY A 220 18.96 -3.71 -6.33
C GLY A 220 18.80 -2.32 -6.95
N ILE A 221 19.89 -1.56 -7.14
CA ILE A 221 19.80 -0.22 -7.74
C ILE A 221 19.42 -0.29 -9.22
N LEU A 222 19.96 -1.24 -9.98
CA LEU A 222 19.60 -1.44 -11.39
C LEU A 222 18.12 -1.78 -11.51
N LEU A 223 17.64 -2.67 -10.65
CA LEU A 223 16.25 -3.08 -10.61
C LEU A 223 15.32 -1.91 -10.24
N VAL A 224 15.61 -1.20 -9.14
CA VAL A 224 14.80 -0.05 -8.69
C VAL A 224 14.78 1.04 -9.74
N THR A 225 15.93 1.37 -10.34
CA THR A 225 16.01 2.40 -11.38
C THR A 225 15.18 2.01 -12.60
N LEU A 226 15.32 0.76 -13.07
CA LEU A 226 14.57 0.25 -14.21
C LEU A 226 13.05 0.25 -13.93
N ILE A 227 12.63 -0.32 -12.80
CA ILE A 227 11.21 -0.41 -12.45
C ILE A 227 10.63 0.98 -12.21
N ALA A 228 11.30 1.84 -11.44
CA ALA A 228 10.84 3.20 -11.19
C ALA A 228 10.69 3.98 -12.50
N PHE A 229 11.66 3.91 -13.41
CA PHE A 229 11.58 4.58 -14.71
C PHE A 229 10.41 4.07 -15.56
N LEU A 230 10.26 2.74 -15.68
CA LEU A 230 9.16 2.14 -16.43
C LEU A 230 7.79 2.50 -15.83
N PHE A 231 7.65 2.36 -14.52
CA PHE A 231 6.37 2.52 -13.84
C PHE A 231 5.96 3.99 -13.68
N THR A 232 6.90 4.92 -13.48
CA THR A 232 6.59 6.36 -13.48
C THR A 232 6.07 6.81 -14.85
N THR A 233 6.63 6.27 -15.95
CA THR A 233 6.14 6.52 -17.31
C THR A 233 4.73 5.96 -17.52
N VAL A 234 4.44 4.76 -17.02
CA VAL A 234 3.09 4.15 -17.03
C VAL A 234 2.10 4.99 -16.24
N ALA A 235 2.46 5.39 -15.01
CA ALA A 235 1.65 6.22 -14.14
C ALA A 235 1.32 7.55 -14.78
N ALA A 236 2.31 8.23 -15.38
CA ALA A 236 2.13 9.50 -16.06
C ALA A 236 1.11 9.39 -17.20
N ASN A 237 1.23 8.35 -18.04
CA ASN A 237 0.29 8.09 -19.14
C ASN A 237 -1.11 7.69 -18.65
N ALA A 238 -1.19 6.82 -17.64
CA ALA A 238 -2.46 6.39 -17.07
C ALA A 238 -3.25 7.58 -16.49
N ILE A 239 -2.57 8.52 -15.82
CA ILE A 239 -3.19 9.73 -15.28
C ILE A 239 -3.55 10.70 -16.41
N ALA A 240 -2.72 10.82 -17.45
CA ALA A 240 -3.03 11.66 -18.59
C ALA A 240 -4.31 11.20 -19.31
N ILE A 241 -4.49 9.87 -19.47
CA ILE A 241 -5.60 9.26 -20.21
C ILE A 241 -6.84 9.05 -19.33
N VAL A 242 -6.69 8.34 -18.20
CA VAL A 242 -7.78 7.83 -17.36
C VAL A 242 -8.00 8.71 -16.12
N GLY A 243 -7.03 9.55 -15.75
CA GLY A 243 -7.12 10.44 -14.60
C GLY A 243 -6.82 9.78 -13.25
N SER A 244 -6.37 8.52 -13.23
CA SER A 244 -6.06 7.79 -12.01
C SER A 244 -4.73 7.04 -12.11
N ASN A 245 -3.97 7.00 -11.02
CA ASN A 245 -2.72 6.26 -10.94
C ASN A 245 -2.95 4.87 -10.32
N PRO A 246 -2.62 3.75 -11.00
CA PRO A 246 -2.76 2.41 -10.44
C PRO A 246 -1.63 2.05 -9.44
N VAL A 247 -1.33 2.96 -8.50
CA VAL A 247 -0.16 2.85 -7.59
C VAL A 247 -0.16 1.53 -6.84
N SER A 248 -1.30 1.14 -6.26
CA SER A 248 -1.38 -0.02 -5.37
C SER A 248 -1.02 -1.34 -6.07
N GLY A 249 -1.47 -1.54 -7.32
CA GLY A 249 -1.11 -2.72 -8.11
C GLY A 249 0.34 -2.70 -8.59
N MET A 250 0.84 -1.52 -8.98
CA MET A 250 2.24 -1.36 -9.41
C MET A 250 3.23 -1.59 -8.26
N THR A 251 2.91 -1.15 -7.04
CA THR A 251 3.73 -1.40 -5.86
C THR A 251 3.83 -2.89 -5.55
N LEU A 252 2.70 -3.63 -5.56
CA LEU A 252 2.75 -5.08 -5.32
C LEU A 252 3.58 -5.80 -6.39
N MET A 253 3.47 -5.38 -7.67
CA MET A 253 4.29 -5.92 -8.75
C MET A 253 5.78 -5.66 -8.49
N THR A 254 6.16 -4.46 -8.06
CA THR A 254 7.55 -4.16 -7.71
C THR A 254 8.05 -5.09 -6.62
N LEU A 255 7.26 -5.29 -5.57
CA LEU A 255 7.63 -6.18 -4.47
C LEU A 255 7.84 -7.62 -4.95
N ILE A 256 6.95 -8.15 -5.77
CA ILE A 256 7.07 -9.51 -6.32
C ILE A 256 8.30 -9.64 -7.22
N LEU A 257 8.49 -8.71 -8.16
CA LEU A 257 9.63 -8.73 -9.10
C LEU A 257 10.96 -8.56 -8.37
N ALA A 258 11.03 -7.62 -7.43
CA ALA A 258 12.20 -7.44 -6.57
C ALA A 258 12.47 -8.69 -5.77
N SER A 259 11.44 -9.33 -5.23
CA SER A 259 11.62 -10.53 -4.45
C SER A 259 12.19 -11.69 -5.27
N VAL A 260 11.60 -11.95 -6.43
CA VAL A 260 12.05 -13.02 -7.33
C VAL A 260 13.47 -12.80 -7.82
N VAL A 261 13.82 -11.57 -8.23
CA VAL A 261 15.16 -11.26 -8.74
C VAL A 261 16.21 -11.36 -7.62
N MET A 262 15.93 -10.84 -6.43
CA MET A 262 16.89 -10.89 -5.31
C MET A 262 17.12 -12.33 -4.83
N VAL A 263 16.05 -13.14 -4.77
CA VAL A 263 16.16 -14.57 -4.43
C VAL A 263 16.95 -15.32 -5.49
N ALA A 264 16.77 -15.00 -6.77
CA ALA A 264 17.55 -15.59 -7.87
C ALA A 264 19.04 -15.27 -7.79
N VAL A 265 19.39 -14.10 -7.24
CA VAL A 265 20.77 -13.66 -7.02
C VAL A 265 21.34 -14.18 -5.69
N GLY A 266 20.52 -14.82 -4.86
CA GLY A 266 20.94 -15.51 -3.64
C GLY A 266 20.62 -14.77 -2.33
N LEU A 267 19.99 -13.60 -2.39
CA LEU A 267 19.53 -12.90 -1.19
C LEU A 267 18.18 -13.49 -0.75
N LYS A 268 18.21 -14.24 0.35
CA LYS A 268 17.06 -14.90 0.98
C LYS A 268 16.91 -14.46 2.43
N GLY A 269 15.83 -14.86 3.08
CA GLY A 269 15.66 -14.61 4.51
C GLY A 269 15.09 -13.23 4.85
N PRO A 270 15.08 -12.87 6.14
CA PRO A 270 14.59 -11.58 6.63
C PRO A 270 15.29 -10.37 5.98
N GLY A 271 16.60 -10.47 5.70
CA GLY A 271 17.36 -9.42 5.01
C GLY A 271 16.88 -9.18 3.58
N GLY A 272 16.53 -10.24 2.85
CA GLY A 272 15.95 -10.14 1.51
C GLY A 272 14.54 -9.53 1.51
N MET A 273 13.74 -9.87 2.52
CA MET A 273 12.41 -9.26 2.71
C MET A 273 12.51 -7.75 3.01
N LEU A 274 13.44 -7.35 3.89
CA LEU A 274 13.71 -5.94 4.16
C LEU A 274 14.13 -5.21 2.88
N ALA A 275 15.06 -5.78 2.11
CA ALA A 275 15.51 -5.20 0.85
C ALA A 275 14.35 -5.05 -0.16
N ALA A 276 13.52 -6.08 -0.34
CA ALA A 276 12.35 -6.04 -1.21
C ALA A 276 11.35 -4.94 -0.81
N LEU A 277 11.02 -4.84 0.48
CA LEU A 277 10.11 -3.83 1.01
C LEU A 277 10.65 -2.41 0.81
N ILE A 278 11.94 -2.18 1.08
CA ILE A 278 12.59 -0.89 0.85
C ILE A 278 12.58 -0.52 -0.64
N MET A 279 12.94 -1.47 -1.52
CA MET A 279 12.89 -1.25 -2.97
C MET A 279 11.47 -0.90 -3.44
N GLY A 280 10.45 -1.60 -2.93
CA GLY A 280 9.04 -1.27 -3.19
C GLY A 280 8.67 0.12 -2.68
N GLY A 281 9.16 0.53 -1.51
CA GLY A 281 8.96 1.88 -0.95
C GLY A 281 9.54 2.98 -1.84
N VAL A 282 10.76 2.81 -2.34
CA VAL A 282 11.40 3.76 -3.27
C VAL A 282 10.58 3.90 -4.55
N VAL A 283 10.21 2.78 -5.16
CA VAL A 283 9.43 2.78 -6.41
C VAL A 283 8.03 3.35 -6.20
N CYS A 284 7.33 2.98 -5.12
CA CYS A 284 6.01 3.51 -4.77
C CYS A 284 6.03 5.02 -4.56
N THR A 285 7.09 5.53 -3.91
CA THR A 285 7.28 6.97 -3.72
C THR A 285 7.50 7.67 -5.05
N ALA A 286 8.39 7.14 -5.90
CA ALA A 286 8.62 7.69 -7.24
C ALA A 286 7.33 7.72 -8.08
N LEU A 287 6.57 6.62 -8.08
CA LEU A 287 5.28 6.46 -8.74
C LEU A 287 4.23 7.49 -8.30
N SER A 288 4.05 7.63 -6.99
CA SER A 288 3.06 8.52 -6.40
C SER A 288 3.42 9.99 -6.64
N MET A 289 4.71 10.31 -6.55
CA MET A 289 5.22 11.65 -6.82
C MET A 289 5.11 12.03 -8.29
N ALA A 290 5.50 11.14 -9.21
CA ALA A 290 5.34 11.36 -10.65
C ALA A 290 3.87 11.57 -11.01
N GLY A 291 2.97 10.77 -10.44
CA GLY A 291 1.55 10.89 -10.74
C GLY A 291 0.91 12.18 -10.23
N SER A 292 1.25 12.58 -9.01
CA SER A 292 0.83 13.86 -8.44
C SER A 292 1.39 15.02 -9.26
N PHE A 293 2.65 14.93 -9.69
CA PHE A 293 3.30 15.96 -10.48
C PHE A 293 2.66 16.15 -11.87
N VAL A 294 2.29 15.08 -12.58
CA VAL A 294 1.55 15.18 -13.86
C VAL A 294 0.19 15.86 -13.67
N THR A 295 -0.48 15.57 -12.55
CA THR A 295 -1.75 16.23 -12.21
C THR A 295 -1.55 17.72 -11.96
N ASP A 296 -0.49 18.09 -11.24
CA ASP A 296 -0.14 19.49 -10.97
C ASP A 296 0.21 20.24 -12.26
N LEU A 297 1.00 19.65 -13.16
CA LEU A 297 1.33 20.22 -14.47
C LEU A 297 0.08 20.46 -15.31
N LYS A 298 -0.88 19.51 -15.29
CA LYS A 298 -2.16 19.68 -15.99
C LYS A 298 -2.92 20.88 -15.43
N ILE A 299 -3.04 21.02 -14.12
CA ILE A 299 -3.69 22.19 -13.51
C ILE A 299 -2.92 23.47 -13.83
N GLY A 300 -1.59 23.41 -13.77
CA GLY A 300 -0.66 24.49 -14.07
C GLY A 300 -0.80 25.05 -15.47
N TYR A 301 -1.02 24.16 -16.45
CA TYR A 301 -1.28 24.51 -17.84
C TYR A 301 -2.58 25.33 -17.97
N TRP A 302 -3.64 24.92 -17.30
CA TRP A 302 -4.94 25.60 -17.34
C TRP A 302 -4.90 26.98 -16.64
N LEU A 303 -4.06 27.12 -15.62
CA LEU A 303 -3.85 28.37 -14.88
C LEU A 303 -2.79 29.29 -15.53
N GLY A 304 -2.10 28.87 -16.59
CA GLY A 304 -1.08 29.69 -17.27
C GLY A 304 0.22 29.87 -16.46
N THR A 305 0.54 28.92 -15.58
CA THR A 305 1.76 28.94 -14.76
C THR A 305 3.01 28.57 -15.57
N THR A 306 4.20 28.85 -15.04
CA THR A 306 5.47 28.44 -15.66
C THR A 306 5.93 27.10 -15.07
N PRO A 307 6.11 26.03 -15.88
CA PRO A 307 6.50 24.69 -15.41
C PRO A 307 7.75 24.68 -14.53
N LYS A 308 8.81 25.40 -14.92
CA LYS A 308 10.05 25.54 -14.12
C LYS A 308 9.83 25.94 -12.66
N LYS A 309 8.86 26.83 -12.40
CA LYS A 309 8.54 27.23 -11.02
C LYS A 309 7.83 26.10 -10.27
N GLN A 310 6.90 25.41 -10.93
CA GLN A 310 6.19 24.27 -10.33
C GLN A 310 7.15 23.14 -9.95
N GLU A 311 8.06 22.79 -10.85
CA GLU A 311 9.07 21.76 -10.61
C GLU A 311 9.92 22.07 -9.38
N THR A 312 10.45 23.30 -9.29
CA THR A 312 11.32 23.73 -8.18
C THR A 312 10.59 23.62 -6.83
N TRP A 313 9.35 24.10 -6.76
CA TRP A 313 8.53 23.99 -5.55
C TRP A 313 8.11 22.56 -5.23
N LYS A 314 7.91 21.72 -6.25
CA LYS A 314 7.61 20.30 -6.05
C LYS A 314 8.80 19.56 -5.45
N PHE A 315 10.03 19.82 -5.91
CA PHE A 315 11.24 19.24 -5.31
C PHE A 315 11.40 19.66 -3.85
N LEU A 316 11.27 20.96 -3.55
CA LEU A 316 11.35 21.45 -2.17
C LEU A 316 10.26 20.82 -1.28
N GLY A 317 9.01 20.79 -1.75
CA GLY A 317 7.91 20.17 -1.02
C GLY A 317 8.14 18.68 -0.75
N THR A 318 8.75 17.97 -1.69
CA THR A 318 9.10 16.54 -1.53
C THR A 318 10.16 16.35 -0.45
N LEU A 319 11.20 17.18 -0.42
CA LEU A 319 12.25 17.12 0.59
C LEU A 319 11.72 17.41 1.99
N VAL A 320 10.91 18.47 2.12
CA VAL A 320 10.27 18.83 3.40
C VAL A 320 9.33 17.71 3.84
N SER A 321 8.49 17.20 2.95
CA SER A 321 7.58 16.08 3.26
C SER A 321 8.34 14.82 3.69
N ALA A 322 9.44 14.47 3.02
CA ALA A 322 10.25 13.31 3.37
C ALA A 322 10.90 13.48 4.76
N ALA A 323 11.44 14.67 5.07
CA ALA A 323 12.02 14.98 6.37
C ALA A 323 10.97 14.95 7.49
N THR A 324 9.79 15.54 7.27
CA THR A 324 8.70 15.54 8.25
C THR A 324 8.16 14.14 8.49
N VAL A 325 7.86 13.37 7.44
CA VAL A 325 7.35 11.99 7.59
C VAL A 325 8.40 11.09 8.24
N GLY A 326 9.68 11.21 7.85
CA GLY A 326 10.78 10.48 8.50
C GLY A 326 10.89 10.78 9.99
N GLY A 327 10.85 12.05 10.38
CA GLY A 327 10.90 12.46 11.79
C GLY A 327 9.69 11.97 12.59
N VAL A 328 8.48 12.08 12.04
CA VAL A 328 7.26 11.56 12.67
C VAL A 328 7.33 10.04 12.84
N MET A 329 7.87 9.31 11.86
CA MET A 329 8.04 7.86 11.96
C MET A 329 9.03 7.44 13.04
N MET A 330 10.12 8.17 13.23
CA MET A 330 11.06 7.92 14.33
C MET A 330 10.40 8.18 15.68
N LEU A 331 9.69 9.31 15.83
CA LEU A 331 8.97 9.64 17.06
C LEU A 331 7.92 8.59 17.44
N LEU A 332 7.12 8.15 16.46
CA LEU A 332 6.10 7.12 16.68
C LEU A 332 6.73 5.77 17.04
N ASN A 333 7.88 5.43 16.46
CA ASN A 333 8.60 4.21 16.85
C ASN A 333 9.16 4.29 18.27
N GLU A 334 9.70 5.43 18.69
CA GLU A 334 10.20 5.61 20.06
C GLU A 334 9.07 5.61 21.10
N THR A 335 7.92 6.21 20.75
CA THR A 335 6.79 6.38 21.69
C THR A 335 5.95 5.11 21.83
N TYR A 336 5.57 4.50 20.70
CA TYR A 336 4.64 3.37 20.67
C TYR A 336 5.33 2.04 20.32
N GLY A 337 6.45 2.08 19.61
CA GLY A 337 7.15 0.89 19.10
C GLY A 337 6.36 0.14 18.02
N PHE A 338 6.85 0.10 16.79
CA PHE A 338 6.13 -0.62 15.72
C PHE A 338 6.00 -2.13 15.96
N ALA A 339 6.86 -2.70 16.81
CA ALA A 339 6.81 -4.12 17.20
C ALA A 339 5.86 -4.41 18.38
N SER A 340 5.36 -3.38 19.09
CA SER A 340 4.50 -3.57 20.28
C SER A 340 3.06 -3.99 19.94
N GLY A 341 2.67 -3.87 18.66
CA GLY A 341 1.30 -4.12 18.20
C GLY A 341 0.33 -2.95 18.43
N GLN A 342 0.77 -1.85 19.05
CA GLN A 342 -0.06 -0.66 19.28
C GLN A 342 -0.32 0.13 17.99
N LEU A 343 0.64 0.15 17.06
CA LEU A 343 0.48 0.77 15.74
C LEU A 343 0.27 -0.32 14.69
N ALA A 344 -1.00 -0.68 14.45
CA ALA A 344 -1.33 -1.61 13.38
C ALA A 344 -1.02 -0.97 12.01
N ALA A 345 -0.17 -1.62 11.22
CA ALA A 345 0.14 -1.25 9.83
C ALA A 345 -0.34 -2.38 8.88
N PRO A 346 -1.65 -2.50 8.63
CA PRO A 346 -2.20 -3.70 8.00
C PRO A 346 -1.74 -3.89 6.55
N GLN A 347 -1.58 -2.79 5.80
CA GLN A 347 -1.06 -2.79 4.44
C GLN A 347 0.41 -3.26 4.38
N ALA A 348 1.26 -2.76 5.29
CA ALA A 348 2.66 -3.16 5.35
C ALA A 348 2.79 -4.65 5.74
N ASN A 349 1.98 -5.10 6.72
CA ASN A 349 1.92 -6.50 7.13
C ASN A 349 1.43 -7.42 6.01
N ALA A 350 0.45 -6.97 5.22
CA ALA A 350 -0.02 -7.73 4.06
C ALA A 350 1.06 -7.85 2.98
N MET A 351 1.76 -6.76 2.67
CA MET A 351 2.87 -6.75 1.72
C MET A 351 4.02 -7.66 2.18
N ALA A 352 4.40 -7.60 3.45
CA ALA A 352 5.41 -8.48 4.04
C ALA A 352 4.99 -9.95 3.93
N ALA A 353 3.72 -10.26 4.25
CA ALA A 353 3.20 -11.61 4.21
C ALA A 353 3.12 -12.22 2.78
N VAL A 354 3.02 -11.39 1.74
CA VAL A 354 3.14 -11.83 0.33
C VAL A 354 4.59 -12.13 -0.06
N ILE A 355 5.55 -11.37 0.48
CA ILE A 355 6.99 -11.51 0.16
C ILE A 355 7.63 -12.65 0.94
N ASP A 356 7.20 -12.87 2.19
CA ASP A 356 7.80 -13.85 3.10
C ASP A 356 7.91 -15.27 2.49
N PRO A 357 6.85 -15.84 1.86
CA PRO A 357 6.95 -17.11 1.14
C PRO A 357 7.95 -17.10 -0.02
N LEU A 358 8.04 -15.98 -0.75
CA LEU A 358 8.97 -15.84 -1.88
C LEU A 358 10.43 -15.81 -1.41
N MET A 359 10.68 -15.20 -0.25
CA MET A 359 12.03 -14.99 0.31
C MET A 359 12.55 -16.20 1.09
N ASN A 360 11.68 -16.83 1.87
CA ASN A 360 12.06 -17.89 2.79
C ASN A 360 11.92 -19.29 2.17
N GLY A 361 11.11 -19.46 1.12
CA GLY A 361 10.93 -20.75 0.46
C GLY A 361 10.42 -21.88 1.39
N VAL A 362 9.96 -21.53 2.59
CA VAL A 362 9.36 -22.45 3.56
C VAL A 362 8.01 -22.91 3.02
N GLY A 363 7.52 -24.08 3.47
CA GLY A 363 6.30 -24.76 3.03
C GLY A 363 5.04 -23.90 3.06
N ALA A 364 4.94 -22.98 2.09
CA ALA A 364 3.83 -22.07 1.97
C ALA A 364 2.57 -22.89 1.70
N PRO A 365 1.42 -22.51 2.29
CA PRO A 365 0.17 -23.20 2.08
C PRO A 365 -0.38 -22.89 0.69
N TRP A 366 0.27 -23.41 -0.36
CA TRP A 366 -0.04 -23.13 -1.77
C TRP A 366 -1.49 -23.43 -2.13
N ILE A 367 -2.10 -24.42 -1.48
CA ILE A 367 -3.53 -24.73 -1.64
C ILE A 367 -4.38 -23.57 -1.13
N LEU A 368 -4.11 -23.05 0.07
CA LEU A 368 -4.82 -21.90 0.63
C LEU A 368 -4.58 -20.64 -0.22
N TYR A 369 -3.34 -20.44 -0.69
CA TYR A 369 -3.02 -19.33 -1.60
C TYR A 369 -3.78 -19.45 -2.92
N GLY A 370 -3.87 -20.67 -3.46
CA GLY A 370 -4.64 -20.98 -4.67
C GLY A 370 -6.13 -20.69 -4.51
N ILE A 371 -6.72 -21.03 -3.36
CA ILE A 371 -8.12 -20.67 -3.04
C ILE A 371 -8.29 -19.15 -3.04
N GLY A 372 -7.38 -18.43 -2.36
CA GLY A 372 -7.37 -16.96 -2.36
C GLY A 372 -7.26 -16.38 -3.77
N ALA A 373 -6.38 -16.94 -4.59
CA ALA A 373 -6.19 -16.54 -5.98
C ALA A 373 -7.45 -16.76 -6.82
N LEU A 374 -8.14 -17.90 -6.66
CA LEU A 374 -9.41 -18.17 -7.33
C LEU A 374 -10.49 -17.16 -6.92
N ILE A 375 -10.61 -16.84 -5.62
CA ILE A 375 -11.52 -15.81 -5.14
C ILE A 375 -11.19 -14.46 -5.80
N ALA A 376 -9.92 -14.06 -5.84
CA ALA A 376 -9.52 -12.82 -6.49
C ALA A 376 -9.87 -12.79 -7.99
N ILE A 377 -9.70 -13.90 -8.71
CA ILE A 377 -10.09 -14.01 -10.12
C ILE A 377 -11.60 -13.87 -10.30
N ILE A 378 -12.40 -14.54 -9.46
CA ILE A 378 -13.88 -14.46 -9.50
C ILE A 378 -14.32 -13.02 -9.25
N LEU A 379 -13.80 -12.38 -8.20
CA LEU A 379 -14.09 -10.98 -7.87
C LEU A 379 -13.72 -10.04 -9.02
N ASP A 380 -12.56 -10.26 -9.64
CA ASP A 380 -12.10 -9.47 -10.77
C ASP A 380 -13.04 -9.59 -11.99
N ARG A 381 -13.55 -10.79 -12.26
CA ARG A 381 -14.59 -11.01 -13.30
C ARG A 381 -15.93 -10.39 -12.95
N CYS A 382 -16.27 -10.31 -11.67
CA CYS A 382 -17.44 -9.60 -11.18
C CYS A 382 -17.24 -8.07 -11.13
N HIS A 383 -16.12 -7.53 -11.60
CA HIS A 383 -15.78 -6.10 -11.56
C HIS A 383 -15.69 -5.54 -10.13
N ILE A 384 -15.40 -6.39 -9.14
CA ILE A 384 -15.17 -6.01 -7.76
C ILE A 384 -13.66 -5.78 -7.56
N PRO A 385 -13.23 -4.72 -6.86
CA PRO A 385 -11.81 -4.48 -6.56
C PRO A 385 -11.19 -5.60 -5.70
N ALA A 386 -10.64 -6.62 -6.37
CA ALA A 386 -10.12 -7.84 -5.73
C ALA A 386 -9.06 -7.56 -4.65
N LEU A 387 -8.21 -6.53 -4.85
CA LEU A 387 -7.18 -6.16 -3.89
C LEU A 387 -7.77 -5.65 -2.56
N ALA A 388 -8.80 -4.79 -2.63
CA ALA A 388 -9.43 -4.23 -1.44
C ALA A 388 -10.17 -5.33 -0.65
N PHE A 389 -10.85 -6.22 -1.37
CA PHE A 389 -11.52 -7.36 -0.76
C PHE A 389 -10.51 -8.33 -0.10
N ALA A 390 -9.46 -8.71 -0.82
CA ALA A 390 -8.43 -9.62 -0.30
C ALA A 390 -7.65 -9.02 0.89
N LEU A 391 -7.44 -7.71 0.89
CA LEU A 391 -6.94 -7.00 2.06
C LEU A 391 -7.90 -7.15 3.25
N GLY A 392 -9.20 -6.96 3.04
CA GLY A 392 -10.23 -7.24 4.04
C GLY A 392 -10.16 -8.66 4.60
N MET A 393 -9.90 -9.65 3.74
CA MET A 393 -9.74 -11.05 4.15
C MET A 393 -8.48 -11.26 5.04
N PHE A 394 -7.43 -10.47 4.84
CA PHE A 394 -6.17 -10.58 5.59
C PHE A 394 -6.20 -9.85 6.94
N ILE A 395 -6.96 -8.77 7.04
CA ILE A 395 -6.99 -7.90 8.22
C ILE A 395 -8.00 -8.44 9.24
N PRO A 396 -7.68 -8.44 10.56
CA PRO A 396 -8.66 -8.77 11.60
C PRO A 396 -9.91 -7.89 11.53
N LEU A 397 -11.08 -8.47 11.82
CA LEU A 397 -12.36 -7.75 11.78
C LEU A 397 -12.36 -6.49 12.65
N GLU A 398 -11.59 -6.51 13.73
CA GLU A 398 -11.41 -5.42 14.70
C GLU A 398 -11.07 -4.07 14.04
N LEU A 399 -10.31 -4.13 12.94
CA LEU A 399 -9.81 -2.95 12.24
C LEU A 399 -10.70 -2.54 11.05
N ASN A 400 -11.62 -3.41 10.60
CA ASN A 400 -12.35 -3.19 9.35
C ASN A 400 -13.76 -2.60 9.51
N VAL A 401 -14.43 -2.88 10.62
CA VAL A 401 -15.72 -2.25 10.95
C VAL A 401 -15.59 -0.74 11.16
N PRO A 402 -14.57 -0.23 11.89
CA PRO A 402 -14.38 1.21 12.06
C PRO A 402 -14.09 1.94 10.75
N LEU A 403 -13.42 1.30 9.78
CA LEU A 403 -13.18 1.88 8.45
C LEU A 403 -14.47 2.27 7.74
N VAL A 404 -15.53 1.47 7.88
CA VAL A 404 -16.85 1.76 7.27
C VAL A 404 -17.56 2.88 8.01
N VAL A 405 -17.39 2.98 9.33
CA VAL A 405 -18.00 4.06 10.13
C VAL A 405 -17.35 5.41 9.81
N GLY A 406 -16.05 5.43 9.53
CA GLY A 406 -15.32 6.65 9.17
C GLY A 406 -15.44 7.07 7.71
N GLY A 407 -15.68 6.12 6.78
CA GLY A 407 -15.72 6.33 5.33
C GLY A 407 -17.08 6.77 4.80
#